data_AF-A0A0D6L4W6-F1
#
_entry.id   AF-A0A0D6L4W6-F1
#
_cell.length_a   1.000
_cell.length_b   1.000
_cell.length_c   1.000
_cell.angle_alpha   90.00
_cell.angle_beta   90.00
_cell.angle_gamma   90.00
#
_symmetry.space_group_name_H-M   'P 1'
#
loop_
_entity.id
_entity.type
_entity.pdbx_description
1 polymer ?
#
loop_
_entity_poly.entity_id
_entity_poly.type
_entity_poly.pdbx_seq_one_letter_code
_entity_poly.pdbx_strand_id
1 'polypeptide(L)'
;MTRLTLILIAIVLAVTSTPVVINNSNIIVCDICKMAVKLIAPAADKDLDQLEKEFIQGCMTLIGWLPYAEKDCKALAKIEIGAIKTLLENGSAPEEICTVLHAC
;
A
#
# COMPACT_ATOMS: atom_id res chain seq x y z
N MET A 1 8.76 -32.43 -43.04
CA MET A 1 8.00 -32.95 -41.89
C MET A 1 7.45 -31.75 -41.11
N THR A 2 6.11 -31.71 -40.89
CA THR A 2 5.32 -30.88 -39.92
C THR A 2 5.53 -29.36 -39.93
N ARG A 3 4.67 -28.45 -40.44
CA ARG A 3 3.22 -28.16 -40.22
C ARG A 3 2.74 -28.40 -38.78
N LEU A 4 2.13 -27.37 -38.16
CA LEU A 4 1.73 -27.17 -36.74
C LEU A 4 2.93 -26.77 -35.85
N THR A 5 2.99 -25.60 -35.22
CA THR A 5 1.96 -24.96 -34.38
C THR A 5 2.06 -23.43 -34.42
N LEU A 6 0.89 -22.78 -34.50
CA LEU A 6 0.64 -21.42 -34.02
C LEU A 6 1.26 -21.21 -32.62
N ILE A 7 1.63 -19.97 -32.28
CA ILE A 7 0.98 -19.19 -31.23
C ILE A 7 1.73 -17.84 -31.11
N LEU A 8 0.99 -16.77 -31.39
CA LEU A 8 1.23 -15.41 -30.93
C LEU A 8 1.14 -15.41 -29.39
N ILE A 9 2.23 -15.11 -28.67
CA ILE A 9 2.11 -14.73 -27.25
C ILE A 9 2.73 -13.36 -27.09
N ALA A 10 1.85 -12.45 -26.68
CA ALA A 10 2.10 -11.09 -26.31
C ALA A 10 3.29 -10.99 -25.35
N ILE A 11 4.20 -10.06 -25.66
CA ILE A 11 5.20 -9.57 -24.71
C ILE A 11 4.40 -8.81 -23.64
N VAL A 12 3.93 -9.53 -22.63
CA VAL A 12 3.42 -8.93 -21.41
C VAL A 12 4.63 -8.32 -20.72
N LEU A 13 4.58 -7.01 -20.52
CA LEU A 13 5.56 -6.24 -19.76
C LEU A 13 5.73 -6.88 -18.39
N ALA A 14 6.75 -7.73 -18.24
CA ALA A 14 7.25 -8.13 -16.94
C ALA A 14 7.96 -6.88 -16.37
N VAL A 15 7.17 -6.04 -15.71
CA VAL A 15 7.68 -5.10 -14.73
C VAL A 15 8.37 -5.99 -13.70
N THR A 16 9.69 -6.12 -13.80
CA THR A 16 10.49 -6.83 -12.80
C THR A 16 10.54 -5.94 -11.57
N SER A 17 9.44 -5.91 -10.81
CA SER A 17 9.47 -5.55 -9.40
C SER A 17 10.27 -6.65 -8.72
N THR A 18 11.58 -6.42 -8.56
CA THR A 18 12.36 -7.20 -7.61
C THR A 18 11.66 -7.08 -6.25
N PRO A 19 11.19 -8.18 -5.63
CA PRO A 19 10.66 -8.09 -4.28
C PRO A 19 11.82 -7.69 -3.37
N VAL A 20 11.72 -6.49 -2.80
CA VAL A 20 12.68 -5.98 -1.83
C VAL A 20 12.49 -6.79 -0.55
N VAL A 21 13.23 -7.89 -0.42
CA VAL A 21 13.25 -8.70 0.81
C VAL A 21 14.02 -7.91 1.85
N ILE A 22 13.31 -7.17 2.71
CA ILE A 22 13.87 -6.60 3.94
C ILE A 22 12.99 -7.07 5.10
N ASN A 23 13.54 -8.00 5.86
CA ASN A 23 12.83 -8.79 6.87
C ASN A 23 12.44 -8.01 8.15
N ASN A 24 12.86 -6.74 8.29
CA ASN A 24 12.50 -5.88 9.43
C ASN A 24 11.67 -4.64 9.05
N SER A 25 11.85 -4.08 7.84
CA SER A 25 11.00 -2.97 7.39
C SER A 25 9.58 -3.42 7.05
N ASN A 26 9.38 -4.69 6.71
CA ASN A 26 8.05 -5.26 6.55
C ASN A 26 7.18 -5.14 7.81
N ILE A 27 7.74 -5.23 9.03
CA ILE A 27 6.93 -5.14 10.25
C ILE A 27 6.37 -3.72 10.44
N ILE A 28 7.23 -2.72 10.33
CA ILE A 28 6.84 -1.31 10.51
C ILE A 28 5.91 -0.87 9.37
N VAL A 29 6.20 -1.27 8.13
CA VAL A 29 5.35 -0.96 6.96
C VAL A 29 4.00 -1.66 7.08
N CYS A 30 3.96 -2.90 7.56
CA CYS A 30 2.73 -3.63 7.87
C CYS A 30 1.91 -2.90 8.95
N ASP A 31 2.54 -2.38 10.01
CA ASP A 31 1.87 -1.64 11.07
C ASP A 31 1.32 -0.29 10.58
N ILE A 32 2.08 0.43 9.74
CA ILE A 32 1.61 1.66 9.10
C ILE A 32 0.39 1.36 8.20
N CYS A 33 0.45 0.30 7.38
CA CYS A 33 -0.67 -0.08 6.53
C CYS A 33 -1.90 -0.46 7.37
N LYS A 34 -1.74 -1.29 8.40
CA LYS A 34 -2.86 -1.69 9.27
C LYS A 34 -3.48 -0.49 9.99
N MET A 35 -2.66 0.47 10.40
CA MET A 35 -3.12 1.73 10.97
C MET A 35 -3.92 2.53 9.93
N ALA A 36 -3.42 2.64 8.71
CA ALA A 36 -4.08 3.33 7.61
C ALA A 36 -5.43 2.70 7.26
N VAL A 37 -5.49 1.38 7.11
CA VAL A 37 -6.75 0.66 6.83
C VAL A 37 -7.79 0.92 7.92
N LYS A 38 -7.38 0.88 9.20
CA LYS A 38 -8.28 1.19 10.33
C LYS A 38 -8.79 2.63 10.32
N LEU A 39 -8.00 3.57 9.82
CA LEU A 39 -8.43 4.96 9.65
C LEU A 39 -9.38 5.11 8.47
N ILE A 40 -9.10 4.46 7.34
CA ILE A 40 -9.77 4.70 6.05
C ILE A 40 -11.05 3.87 5.90
N ALA A 41 -11.07 2.61 6.34
CA ALA A 41 -12.22 1.72 6.21
C ALA A 41 -13.53 2.27 6.81
N PRO A 42 -13.53 2.89 8.01
CA PRO A 42 -14.74 3.52 8.55
C PRO A 42 -14.96 4.96 8.07
N ALA A 43 -14.05 5.54 7.27
CA ALA A 43 -14.01 6.97 6.97
C ALA A 43 -14.77 7.38 5.70
N ALA A 44 -15.95 6.79 5.45
CA ALA A 44 -16.79 7.12 4.29
C ALA A 44 -17.14 8.63 4.21
N ASP A 45 -17.24 9.30 5.36
CA ASP A 45 -17.64 10.71 5.47
C ASP A 45 -16.51 11.65 5.94
N LYS A 46 -15.28 11.17 6.13
CA LYS A 46 -14.18 12.04 6.58
C LYS A 46 -13.62 12.85 5.41
N ASP A 47 -13.32 14.11 5.68
CA ASP A 47 -12.56 14.96 4.78
C ASP A 47 -11.13 14.41 4.57
N LEU A 48 -10.64 14.48 3.33
CA LEU A 48 -9.33 13.94 2.96
C LEU A 48 -8.21 14.62 3.77
N ASP A 49 -8.31 15.93 4.01
CA ASP A 49 -7.29 16.66 4.77
C ASP A 49 -7.25 16.22 6.24
N GLN A 50 -8.40 15.84 6.81
CA GLN A 50 -8.44 15.30 8.16
C GLN A 50 -7.83 13.89 8.21
N LEU A 51 -8.15 13.06 7.22
CA LEU A 51 -7.63 11.70 7.11
C LEU A 51 -6.10 11.69 6.92
N GLU A 52 -5.56 12.59 6.10
CA GLU A 52 -4.12 12.80 5.93
C GLU A 52 -3.45 13.21 7.24
N LYS A 53 -4.04 14.13 8.01
CA LYS A 53 -3.49 14.54 9.32
C LYS A 53 -3.45 13.40 10.32
N GLU A 54 -4.55 12.64 10.44
CA GLU A 54 -4.63 11.49 11.34
C GLU A 54 -3.62 10.40 10.93
N PHE A 55 -3.48 10.14 9.63
CA PHE A 55 -2.46 9.23 9.09
C PHE A 55 -1.04 9.69 9.45
N ILE A 56 -0.70 10.95 9.19
CA ILE A 56 0.64 11.48 9.44
C ILE A 56 0.97 11.38 10.93
N GLN A 57 0.02 11.70 11.81
CA GLN A 57 0.21 11.57 13.26
C GLN A 57 0.44 10.11 13.69
N GLY A 58 -0.34 9.17 13.16
CA GLY A 58 -0.16 7.74 13.41
C GLY A 58 1.19 7.23 12.91
N CYS A 59 1.56 7.61 11.69
CA CYS A 59 2.84 7.27 11.09
C CYS A 59 4.02 7.82 11.90
N MET A 60 3.97 9.09 12.33
CA MET A 60 5.00 9.71 13.18
C MET A 60 5.12 9.03 14.54
N THR A 61 4.06 8.40 15.05
CA THR A 61 4.16 7.61 16.28
C THR A 61 4.98 6.33 16.08
N LEU A 62 4.95 5.74 14.88
CA LEU A 62 5.67 4.51 14.55
C LEU A 62 7.13 4.78 14.13
N ILE A 63 7.34 5.82 13.32
CA ILE A 63 8.64 6.10 12.70
C ILE A 63 9.23 7.47 13.03
N GLY A 64 8.64 8.25 13.93
CA GLY A 64 9.09 9.61 14.25
C GLY A 64 10.52 9.71 14.82
N TRP A 65 11.10 8.59 15.22
CA TRP A 65 12.50 8.48 15.64
C TRP A 65 13.48 8.44 14.45
N LEU A 66 13.00 8.21 13.22
CA LEU A 66 13.83 8.21 12.02
C LEU A 66 14.11 9.63 11.52
N PRO A 67 15.29 9.86 10.92
CA PRO A 67 15.54 11.09 10.19
C PRO A 67 14.54 11.19 9.04
N TYR A 68 14.01 12.39 8.80
CA TYR A 68 13.04 12.67 7.74
C TYR A 68 11.67 11.96 7.87
N ALA A 69 11.34 11.37 9.03
CA ALA A 69 10.07 10.69 9.26
C ALA A 69 8.85 11.52 8.84
N GLU A 70 8.84 12.83 9.10
CA GLU A 70 7.73 13.70 8.71
C GLU A 70 7.54 13.77 7.19
N LYS A 71 8.64 13.81 6.43
CA LYS A 71 8.60 13.81 4.97
C LYS A 71 8.11 12.47 4.45
N ASP A 72 8.57 11.38 5.03
CA ASP A 72 8.18 10.03 4.64
C ASP A 72 6.71 9.77 4.96
N CYS A 73 6.23 10.17 6.13
CA CYS A 73 4.82 10.07 6.50
C CYS A 73 3.90 10.89 5.59
N LYS A 74 4.33 12.08 5.16
CA LYS A 74 3.59 12.88 4.16
C LYS A 74 3.55 12.20 2.79
N ALA A 75 4.62 11.56 2.38
CA ALA A 75 4.67 10.81 1.12
C ALA A 75 3.76 9.56 1.19
N LEU A 76 3.85 8.82 2.30
CA LEU A 76 3.03 7.63 2.55
C LEU A 76 1.54 7.97 2.62
N ALA A 77 1.14 9.08 3.27
CA ALA A 77 -0.25 9.49 3.33
C ALA A 77 -0.88 9.61 1.92
N LYS A 78 -0.16 10.22 0.98
CA LYS A 78 -0.64 10.42 -0.39
C LYS A 78 -0.75 9.11 -1.18
N ILE A 79 0.11 8.14 -0.90
CA ILE A 79 0.17 6.86 -1.62
C ILE A 79 -0.83 5.87 -1.01
N GLU A 80 -0.74 5.64 0.29
CA GLU A 80 -1.50 4.62 1.01
C GLU A 80 -2.99 4.95 1.08
N ILE A 81 -3.36 6.21 1.33
CA ILE A 81 -4.78 6.59 1.46
C ILE A 81 -5.54 6.31 0.17
N GLY A 82 -4.96 6.70 -0.97
CA GLY A 82 -5.57 6.46 -2.28
C GLY A 82 -5.63 4.98 -2.65
N ALA A 83 -4.55 4.23 -2.39
CA ALA A 83 -4.48 2.80 -2.69
C ALA A 83 -5.50 1.99 -1.86
N ILE A 84 -5.56 2.25 -0.55
CA ILE A 84 -6.48 1.57 0.37
C ILE A 84 -7.94 1.91 0.03
N LYS A 85 -8.25 3.19 -0.24
CA LYS A 85 -9.60 3.60 -0.66
C LYS A 85 -10.04 2.86 -1.93
N THR A 86 -9.16 2.80 -2.93
CA THR A 86 -9.43 2.09 -4.19
C THR A 86 -9.70 0.60 -3.96
N LEU A 87 -8.91 -0.05 -3.09
CA LEU A 87 -9.10 -1.48 -2.77
C LEU A 87 -10.42 -1.73 -2.03
N LEU A 88 -10.78 -0.87 -1.08
CA LEU A 88 -12.07 -0.93 -0.38
C LEU A 88 -13.25 -0.73 -1.33
N GLU A 89 -13.18 0.25 -2.23
CA GLU A 89 -14.20 0.51 -3.25
C GLU A 89 -14.38 -0.66 -4.23
N ASN A 90 -13.29 -1.38 -4.50
CA ASN A 90 -13.30 -2.60 -5.32
C ASN A 90 -13.76 -3.85 -4.54
N GLY A 91 -14.15 -3.73 -3.28
CA GLY A 91 -14.69 -4.81 -2.46
C GLY A 91 -13.65 -5.68 -1.74
N SER A 92 -12.40 -5.20 -1.62
CA SER A 92 -11.37 -5.90 -0.84
C SER A 92 -11.71 -5.87 0.65
N ALA A 93 -11.53 -6.99 1.35
CA ALA A 93 -11.70 -7.05 2.80
C ALA A 93 -10.60 -6.23 3.50
N PRO A 94 -10.92 -5.36 4.47
CA PRO A 94 -9.94 -4.55 5.18
C PRO A 94 -8.74 -5.35 5.72
N GLU A 95 -8.98 -6.57 6.18
CA GLU A 95 -7.96 -7.44 6.77
C GLU A 95 -6.93 -7.95 5.74
N GLU A 96 -7.30 -7.99 4.45
CA GLU A 96 -6.47 -8.51 3.37
C GLU A 96 -5.71 -7.41 2.63
N ILE A 97 -6.12 -6.15 2.76
CA ILE A 97 -5.56 -5.01 2.01
C ILE A 97 -4.06 -4.90 2.18
N CYS A 98 -3.53 -5.04 3.40
CA CYS A 98 -2.09 -4.90 3.61
C CYS A 98 -1.28 -6.04 3.01
N THR A 99 -1.86 -7.23 2.87
CA THR A 99 -1.26 -8.37 2.18
C THR A 99 -1.29 -8.15 0.66
N VAL A 100 -2.39 -7.62 0.13
CA VAL A 100 -2.54 -7.26 -1.29
C VAL A 100 -1.57 -6.15 -1.69
N LEU A 101 -1.31 -5.20 -0.78
CA LEU A 101 -0.32 -4.14 -0.97
C LEU A 101 1.12 -4.61 -0.73
N HIS A 102 1.33 -5.88 -0.36
CA HIS A 102 2.63 -6.45 0.01
C HIS A 102 3.35 -5.66 1.12
N ALA A 103 2.57 -4.97 1.97
CA ALA A 103 3.05 -4.32 3.19
C ALA A 103 3.18 -5.34 4.33
N CYS A 104 2.35 -6.39 4.27
CA CYS A 104 2.41 -7.64 5.01
C CYS A 104 2.40 -8.80 3.96
#